data_AF-A0A2V6G1H6-F1
#
_entry.id   AF-A0A2V6G1H6-F1
#
_cell.length_a   1.000
_cell.length_b   1.000
_cell.length_c   1.000
_cell.angle_alpha   90.00
_cell.angle_beta   90.00
_cell.angle_gamma   90.00
#
_symmetry.space_group_name_H-M   'P 1'
#
loop_
_entity.id
_entity.type
_entity.pdbx_description
1 polymer ?
#
loop_
_entity_poly.entity_id
_entity_poly.type
_entity_poly.pdbx_seq_one_letter_code
_entity_poly.pdbx_strand_id
1 'polypeptide(L)' 'IELSKSKFVSQSTIAMAYAGLGEKDKAFEWLDKSYESHDEAILWLKNHPMFEPLREDPRYKPMLKRLNLPE' A
#
# COMPACT_ATOMS: atom_id res chain seq x y z
N ILE A 1 -12.47 -2.03 26.16
CA ILE A 1 -11.71 -2.90 25.24
C ILE A 1 -10.38 -2.22 25.02
N GLU A 2 -9.35 -2.76 25.67
CA GLU A 2 -7.99 -2.25 25.59
C GLU A 2 -7.36 -2.79 24.30
N LEU A 3 -7.09 -1.90 23.36
CA LEU A 3 -6.22 -2.18 22.21
C LEU A 3 -4.95 -1.34 22.36
N SER A 4 -4.23 -1.62 23.45
CA SER A 4 -2.79 -1.41 23.48
C SER A 4 -2.18 -2.48 22.57
N LYS A 5 -1.49 -2.07 21.50
CA LYS A 5 -0.17 -2.59 21.10
C LYS A 5 0.23 -2.11 19.70
N SER A 6 1.40 -1.48 19.67
CA SER A 6 2.24 -1.15 18.51
C SER A 6 1.92 0.15 17.75
N LYS A 7 2.53 1.22 18.25
CA LYS A 7 3.00 2.37 17.48
C LYS A 7 3.96 1.91 16.38
N PHE A 8 3.45 1.41 15.27
CA PHE A 8 4.15 1.48 13.99
C PHE A 8 3.13 2.03 13.01
N VAL A 9 3.38 3.22 12.48
CA VAL A 9 2.68 3.63 11.27
C VAL A 9 3.10 2.59 10.23
N SER A 10 2.20 1.67 9.90
CA SER A 10 2.42 0.68 8.84
C SER A 10 2.90 1.43 7.60
N GLN A 11 3.89 0.87 6.91
CA GLN A 11 4.45 1.50 5.71
C GLN A 11 3.37 1.63 4.63
N SER A 12 2.38 0.73 4.66
CA SER A 12 1.16 0.82 3.86
C SER A 12 0.30 2.05 4.21
N THR A 13 0.26 2.52 5.45
CA THR A 13 -0.45 3.76 5.83
C THR A 13 0.21 5.00 5.22
N ILE A 14 1.55 5.00 5.14
CA ILE A 14 2.28 6.09 4.47
C ILE A 14 2.03 6.04 2.96
N ALA A 15 2.04 4.85 2.37
CA ALA A 15 1.67 4.66 0.96
C ALA A 15 0.23 5.14 0.68
N MET A 16 -0.74 4.83 1.56
CA MET A 16 -2.11 5.31 1.44
C MET A 16 -2.22 6.84 1.50
N ALA A 17 -1.46 7.48 2.39
CA ALA A 17 -1.46 8.94 2.49
C ALA A 17 -0.96 9.58 1.18
N TYR A 18 0.15 9.09 0.62
CA TYR A 18 0.64 9.58 -0.66
C TYR A 18 -0.29 9.25 -1.84
N ALA A 19 -0.92 8.09 -1.84
CA ALA A 19 -1.89 7.70 -2.86
C ALA A 19 -3.12 8.64 -2.84
N GLY A 20 -3.64 8.95 -1.64
CA GLY A 20 -4.74 9.89 -1.46
C GLY A 20 -4.38 11.35 -1.83
N LEU A 21 -3.11 11.72 -1.73
CA LEU A 21 -2.60 13.02 -2.20
C LEU A 21 -2.33 13.05 -3.72
N GLY A 22 -2.50 11.93 -4.42
CA GLY A 22 -2.18 11.81 -5.86
C GLY A 22 -0.67 11.73 -6.15
N GLU A 23 0.16 11.66 -5.12
CA GLU A 23 1.62 11.54 -5.20
C GLU A 23 2.02 10.08 -5.49
N LYS A 24 1.71 9.63 -6.72
CA LYS A 24 1.82 8.21 -7.11
C LYS A 24 3.24 7.65 -6.93
N ASP A 25 4.26 8.41 -7.27
CA ASP A 25 5.66 7.97 -7.17
C ASP A 25 6.06 7.63 -5.74
N LYS A 26 5.72 8.51 -4.79
CA LYS A 26 5.96 8.27 -3.36
C LYS A 26 5.11 7.12 -2.84
N ALA A 27 3.86 7.01 -3.29
CA ALA A 27 3.01 5.90 -2.90
C ALA A 27 3.62 4.55 -3.31
N PHE A 28 4.13 4.42 -4.53
CA PHE A 28 4.82 3.20 -4.99
C PHE A 28 6.13 2.93 -4.23
N GLU A 29 6.93 3.96 -3.92
CA GLU A 29 8.14 3.80 -3.11
C GLU A 29 7.83 3.20 -1.73
N TRP A 30 6.77 3.69 -1.08
CA TRP A 30 6.33 3.17 0.21
C TRP A 30 5.67 1.79 0.11
N LEU A 31 5.03 1.47 -1.02
CA LEU A 31 4.54 0.10 -1.28
C LEU A 31 5.69 -0.90 -1.47
N ASP A 32 6.76 -0.53 -2.17
CA ASP A 32 7.94 -1.39 -2.31
C ASP A 32 8.60 -1.66 -0.95
N LYS A 33 8.74 -0.63 -0.09
CA LYS A 33 9.24 -0.80 1.29
C LYS A 33 8.32 -1.70 2.13
N SER A 34 7.02 -1.48 2.01
CA SER A 34 5.99 -2.29 2.69
C SER A 34 6.03 -3.75 2.24
N TYR A 35 6.38 -4.01 0.97
CA TYR A 35 6.61 -5.36 0.45
C TYR A 35 7.86 -6.01 1.06
N GLU A 36 8.99 -5.29 1.10
CA GLU A 36 10.24 -5.80 1.69
C GLU A 36 10.10 -6.13 3.18
N SER A 37 9.34 -5.31 3.91
CA SER A 37 9.10 -5.48 5.34
C SER A 37 8.02 -6.51 5.69
N HIS A 38 7.45 -7.21 4.68
CA HIS A 38 6.33 -8.16 4.84
C HIS A 38 5.15 -7.57 5.63
N ASP A 39 4.89 -6.27 5.45
CA ASP A 39 3.80 -5.59 6.13
C ASP A 39 2.47 -6.12 5.60
N GLU A 40 1.73 -6.86 6.45
CA GLU A 40 0.45 -7.49 6.12
C GLU A 40 -0.60 -6.49 5.61
N ALA A 41 -0.45 -5.19 5.94
CA ALA A 41 -1.37 -4.16 5.50
C ALA A 41 -1.32 -3.92 3.98
N ILE A 42 -0.28 -4.39 3.28
CA ILE A 42 -0.17 -4.32 1.82
C ILE A 42 -1.25 -5.15 1.11
N LEU A 43 -1.85 -6.14 1.80
CA LEU A 43 -2.95 -6.95 1.26
C LEU A 43 -4.22 -6.12 1.01
N TRP A 44 -4.37 -5.00 1.71
CA TRP A 44 -5.49 -4.06 1.49
C TRP A 44 -5.33 -3.22 0.23
N LEU A 45 -4.16 -3.28 -0.44
CA LEU A 45 -3.88 -2.55 -1.68
C LEU A 45 -4.97 -2.74 -2.73
N LYS A 46 -5.46 -3.99 -2.90
CA LYS A 46 -6.50 -4.29 -3.88
C LYS A 46 -7.86 -3.69 -3.52
N ASN A 47 -8.22 -3.62 -2.24
CA ASN A 47 -9.59 -3.33 -1.80
C ASN A 47 -9.78 -1.90 -1.26
N HIS A 48 -8.70 -1.15 -1.03
CA HIS A 48 -8.79 0.15 -0.37
C HIS A 48 -8.98 1.33 -1.34
N PRO A 49 -10.01 2.19 -1.15
CA PRO A 49 -10.32 3.30 -2.07
C PRO A 49 -9.20 4.33 -2.24
N MET A 50 -8.30 4.48 -1.26
CA MET A 50 -7.17 5.41 -1.40
C MET A 50 -6.17 4.99 -2.47
N PHE A 51 -6.21 3.74 -2.93
CA PHE A 51 -5.36 3.25 -4.01
C PHE A 51 -6.04 3.29 -5.39
N GLU A 52 -7.30 3.74 -5.50
CA GLU A 52 -7.95 3.96 -6.80
C GLU A 52 -7.07 4.78 -7.76
N PRO A 53 -6.40 5.88 -7.33
CA PRO A 53 -5.54 6.66 -8.23
C PRO A 53 -4.31 5.89 -8.72
N LEU A 54 -3.87 4.87 -7.99
CA LEU A 54 -2.75 4.00 -8.39
C LEU A 54 -3.20 2.93 -9.37
N ARG A 55 -4.48 2.50 -9.37
CA ARG A 55 -4.97 1.45 -10.27
C ARG A 55 -4.85 1.79 -11.75
N GLU A 56 -4.91 3.08 -12.07
CA GLU A 56 -4.71 3.59 -13.43
C GLU A 56 -3.23 3.66 -13.84
N ASP A 57 -2.30 3.52 -12.88
CA ASP A 57 -0.87 3.56 -13.15
C ASP A 57 -0.36 2.18 -13.65
N PRO A 58 0.43 2.12 -14.73
CA PRO A 58 0.95 0.87 -15.26
C PRO A 58 1.80 0.09 -14.25
N ARG A 59 2.32 0.72 -13.19
CA ARG A 59 3.10 0.08 -12.12
C ARG A 59 2.25 -0.72 -11.14
N TYR A 60 0.93 -0.54 -11.12
CA TYR A 60 0.04 -1.21 -10.19
C TYR A 60 -0.08 -2.73 -10.45
N LYS A 61 -0.23 -3.14 -11.71
CA LYS A 61 -0.32 -4.57 -12.06
C LYS A 61 0.95 -5.35 -11.70
N PRO A 62 2.18 -4.88 -12.02
CA PRO A 62 3.41 -5.50 -11.53
C PRO A 62 3.48 -5.59 -10.00
N MET A 63 3.00 -4.56 -9.28
CA MET A 63 2.95 -4.57 -7.81
C MET A 63 2.03 -5.68 -7.29
N LEU A 64 0.81 -5.82 -7.82
CA LEU A 64 -0.10 -6.91 -7.42
C LEU A 64 0.51 -8.29 -7.65
N LYS A 65 1.23 -8.48 -8.77
CA LYS A 65 1.94 -9.75 -9.06
C LYS A 65 3.03 -10.06 -8.03
N ARG A 66 3.82 -9.07 -7.63
CA ARG A 66 4.83 -9.24 -6.57
C ARG A 66 4.20 -9.66 -5.25
N LEU A 67 3.00 -9.17 -4.97
CA LEU A 67 2.22 -9.46 -3.78
C LEU A 67 1.43 -10.78 -3.85
N ASN A 68 1.53 -11.52 -4.96
CA ASN A 68 0.69 -12.70 -5.25
C ASN A 68 -0.82 -12.41 -5.09
N LEU A 69 -1.24 -11.17 -5.34
CA LEU A 69 -2.65 -10.77 -5.32
C LEU A 69 -3.26 -11.00 -6.71
N PRO A 70 -4.54 -11.42 -6.78
CA PRO A 70 -5.23 -11.56 -8.07
C PRO A 70 -5.33 -10.19 -8.76
N GLU A 71 -5.18 -10.16 -10.09
CA GLU A 71 -5.44 -8.95 -10.91
C GLU A 71 -6.91 -8.51 -10.82
#